data_AF-B1ZC83-F1
#
_entry.id   AF-B1ZC83-F1
#
_cell.length_a   1.000
_cell.length_b   1.000
_cell.length_c   1.000
_cell.angle_alpha   90.00
_cell.angle_beta   90.00
_cell.angle_gamma   90.00
#
_symmetry.space_group_name_H-M   'P 1'
#
loop_
_entity.id
_entity.type
_entity.pdbx_description
1 polymer ?
#
loop_
_entity_poly.entity_id
_entity_poly.type
_entity_poly.pdbx_seq_one_letter_code
_entity_poly.pdbx_strand_id
1 'polypeptide(L)'
;MTLHNPFAGETPFPLAGEDVILKFTTSDILKLYTLYGPDPREAMKVEPGTNRVSGNFWTTLLGRAEMHDPHVLFNLLKIGLKQRDGERLVPLKRAAEWWDDLPFSFADTADIITAGVTWSRWGMTPDQLADMMREQAARVRDEVEGGAVENPPMATTEGPTSFAS
;
A
#
# COMPACT_ATOMS: atom_id res chain seq x y z
N MET A 1 -19.52 -4.53 28.44
CA MET A 1 -18.90 -3.42 27.66
C MET A 1 -17.44 -3.76 27.50
N THR A 2 -17.05 -4.33 26.35
CA THR A 2 -15.66 -4.51 25.98
C THR A 2 -15.10 -3.12 25.68
N LEU A 3 -14.17 -2.64 26.50
CA LEU A 3 -13.38 -1.44 26.21
C LEU A 3 -12.66 -1.69 24.89
N HIS A 4 -13.21 -1.17 23.80
CA HIS A 4 -12.48 -1.03 22.55
C HIS A 4 -11.26 -0.18 22.89
N ASN A 5 -10.07 -0.77 22.90
CA ASN A 5 -8.85 -0.01 22.98
C ASN A 5 -8.81 0.89 21.73
N PRO A 6 -8.95 2.23 21.87
CA PRO A 6 -8.97 3.12 20.71
C PRO A 6 -7.60 3.14 19.99
N PHE A 7 -6.56 2.64 20.66
CA PHE A 7 -5.18 2.53 20.16
C PHE A 7 -4.85 1.15 19.59
N ALA A 8 -5.82 0.24 19.46
CA ALA A 8 -5.57 -1.06 18.83
C ALA A 8 -5.04 -0.85 17.40
N GLY A 9 -3.78 -1.25 17.18
CA GLY A 9 -3.07 -1.09 15.91
C GLY A 9 -2.51 0.30 15.62
N GLU A 10 -2.41 1.18 16.62
CA GLU A 10 -1.62 2.41 16.53
C GLU A 10 -0.24 2.18 17.12
N THR A 11 0.80 2.36 16.31
CA THR A 11 2.19 2.23 16.77
C THR A 11 2.81 3.62 16.82
N PRO A 12 3.17 4.17 18.00
CA PRO A 12 3.83 5.47 18.08
C PRO A 12 5.10 5.52 17.23
N PHE A 13 5.31 6.63 16.52
CA PHE A 13 6.49 6.83 15.68
C PHE A 13 7.17 8.17 16.01
N PRO A 14 7.79 8.30 17.20
CA PRO A 14 8.29 9.58 17.72
C PRO A 14 9.42 10.18 16.87
N LEU A 15 10.16 9.36 16.13
CA LEU A 15 11.27 9.79 15.28
C LEU A 15 10.81 10.67 14.09
N ALA A 16 9.53 10.60 13.71
CA ALA A 16 8.96 11.46 12.67
C ALA A 16 8.26 12.71 13.22
N GLY A 17 8.26 12.90 14.54
CA GLY A 17 7.66 14.04 15.24
C GLY A 17 6.69 13.63 16.35
N GLU A 18 6.31 14.61 17.16
CA GLU A 18 5.24 14.47 18.15
C GLU A 18 3.91 14.15 17.46
N ASP A 19 3.09 13.34 18.13
CA ASP A 19 1.76 12.91 17.65
C ASP A 19 1.75 12.15 16.31
N VAL A 20 2.92 11.70 15.83
CA VAL A 20 3.02 10.82 14.67
C VAL A 20 2.89 9.37 15.09
N ILE A 21 2.02 8.66 14.38
CA ILE A 21 1.81 7.23 14.54
C ILE A 21 1.98 6.52 13.21
N LEU A 22 2.35 5.26 13.28
CA LEU A 22 2.28 4.31 12.18
C LEU A 22 0.97 3.53 12.32
N LYS A 23 0.08 3.69 11.34
CA LYS A 23 -1.20 2.98 11.25
C LYS A 23 -1.59 2.77 9.79
N PHE A 24 -1.95 1.53 9.44
CA PHE A 24 -2.46 1.21 8.11
C PHE A 24 -3.98 1.11 8.13
N THR A 25 -4.64 1.97 7.37
CA THR A 25 -6.07 1.86 7.13
C THR A 25 -6.37 0.74 6.13
N THR A 26 -7.64 0.33 6.03
CA THR A 26 -8.14 -0.58 5.00
C THR A 26 -7.69 -0.16 3.58
N SER A 27 -7.79 1.13 3.25
CA SER A 27 -7.35 1.65 1.95
C SER A 27 -5.83 1.61 1.76
N ASP A 28 -5.06 1.73 2.84
CA ASP A 28 -3.61 1.61 2.80
C ASP A 28 -3.16 0.17 2.53
N ILE A 29 -3.89 -0.82 3.08
CA ILE A 29 -3.63 -2.24 2.78
C ILE A 29 -3.86 -2.56 1.30
N LEU A 30 -4.89 -1.98 0.66
CA LEU A 30 -5.10 -2.12 -0.79
C LEU A 30 -3.91 -1.57 -1.61
N LYS A 31 -3.36 -0.42 -1.22
CA LYS A 31 -2.18 0.16 -1.86
C LYS A 31 -0.96 -0.74 -1.70
N LEU A 32 -0.73 -1.25 -0.48
CA LEU A 32 0.37 -2.16 -0.22
C LEU A 32 0.22 -3.49 -0.98
N TYR A 33 -1.00 -3.99 -1.11
CA TYR A 33 -1.27 -5.18 -1.92
C TYR A 33 -0.97 -4.94 -3.40
N THR A 34 -1.28 -3.76 -3.93
CA THR A 34 -0.93 -3.42 -5.32
C THR A 34 0.59 -3.40 -5.54
N LEU A 35 1.37 -3.07 -4.51
CA LEU A 35 2.83 -3.00 -4.58
C LEU A 35 3.53 -4.35 -4.33
N TYR A 36 2.96 -5.19 -3.47
CA TYR A 36 3.66 -6.36 -2.92
C TYR A 36 2.84 -7.66 -2.90
N GLY A 37 1.56 -7.58 -3.22
CA GLY A 37 0.69 -8.74 -3.37
C GLY A 37 0.99 -9.52 -4.64
N PRO A 38 0.47 -10.75 -4.76
CA PRO A 38 0.45 -11.47 -6.02
C PRO A 38 -0.40 -10.72 -7.06
N ASP A 39 -0.31 -11.13 -8.33
CA ASP A 39 -1.12 -10.54 -9.40
C ASP A 39 -2.60 -10.55 -8.97
N PRO A 40 -3.30 -9.40 -8.97
CA PRO A 40 -4.70 -9.31 -8.55
C PRO A 40 -5.65 -10.17 -9.39
N ARG A 41 -5.22 -10.68 -10.55
CA ARG A 41 -5.97 -11.63 -11.39
C ARG A 41 -5.91 -13.06 -10.86
N GLU A 42 -4.99 -13.39 -9.97
CA GLU A 42 -4.89 -14.72 -9.39
C GLU A 42 -6.04 -15.01 -8.41
N ALA A 43 -6.52 -16.25 -8.44
CA ALA A 43 -7.60 -16.67 -7.55
C ALA A 43 -7.12 -16.70 -6.10
N MET A 44 -7.58 -15.72 -5.33
CA MET A 44 -7.32 -15.62 -3.91
C MET A 44 -7.99 -16.77 -3.14
N LYS A 45 -7.20 -17.53 -2.38
CA LYS A 45 -7.69 -18.57 -1.46
C LYS A 45 -7.55 -18.07 -0.03
N VAL A 46 -8.54 -18.31 0.82
CA VAL A 46 -8.40 -18.06 2.26
C VAL A 46 -8.03 -19.38 2.92
N GLU A 47 -6.94 -19.42 3.69
CA GLU A 47 -6.56 -20.62 4.43
C GLU A 47 -7.57 -20.86 5.58
N PRO A 48 -8.31 -21.98 5.61
CA PRO A 48 -9.31 -22.24 6.62
C PRO A 48 -8.74 -22.16 8.04
N GLY A 49 -9.40 -21.38 8.91
CA GLY A 49 -9.01 -21.26 10.33
C GLY A 49 -7.77 -20.40 10.60
N THR A 50 -7.26 -19.64 9.61
CA THR A 50 -6.11 -18.76 9.80
C THR A 50 -6.40 -17.34 9.33
N ASN A 51 -5.66 -16.36 9.86
CA ASN A 51 -5.68 -15.00 9.34
C ASN A 51 -4.85 -14.81 8.06
N ARG A 52 -4.81 -15.83 7.19
CA ARG A 52 -3.97 -15.84 6.00
C ARG A 52 -4.82 -15.91 4.75
N VAL A 53 -4.62 -14.91 3.91
CA VAL A 53 -5.00 -14.95 2.51
C VAL A 53 -3.82 -15.55 1.75
N SER A 54 -4.06 -16.62 1.01
CA SER A 54 -3.06 -17.37 0.23
C SER A 54 -2.35 -16.44 -0.75
N GLY A 55 -1.06 -16.66 -0.96
CA GLY A 55 -0.24 -15.86 -1.89
C GLY A 55 0.87 -15.06 -1.21
N ASN A 56 1.22 -15.41 0.03
CA ASN A 56 2.37 -14.85 0.74
C ASN A 56 2.31 -13.35 1.06
N PHE A 57 1.29 -12.57 0.71
CA PHE A 57 1.30 -11.09 0.87
C PHE A 57 1.86 -10.59 2.22
N TRP A 58 1.23 -10.96 3.33
CA TRP A 58 1.69 -10.55 4.66
C TRP A 58 3.07 -11.11 5.01
N THR A 59 3.35 -12.35 4.63
CA THR A 59 4.65 -13.00 4.87
C THR A 59 5.77 -12.33 4.06
N THR A 60 5.52 -11.96 2.81
CA THR A 60 6.42 -11.24 1.93
C THR A 60 6.66 -9.84 2.47
N LEU A 61 5.60 -9.12 2.85
CA LEU A 61 5.72 -7.76 3.37
C LEU A 61 6.49 -7.73 4.69
N LEU A 62 6.12 -8.60 5.65
CA LEU A 62 6.81 -8.71 6.94
C LEU A 62 8.24 -9.20 6.77
N GLY A 63 8.46 -10.27 6.00
CA GLY A 63 9.80 -10.81 5.79
C GLY A 63 10.75 -9.81 5.12
N ARG A 64 10.26 -9.02 4.15
CA ARG A 64 11.09 -7.95 3.55
C ARG A 64 11.34 -6.79 4.51
N ALA A 65 10.37 -6.42 5.34
CA ALA A 65 10.57 -5.41 6.38
C ALA A 65 11.60 -5.87 7.43
N GLU A 66 11.52 -7.13 7.88
CA GLU A 66 12.46 -7.76 8.82
C GLU A 66 13.88 -7.87 8.24
N MET A 67 14.02 -8.06 6.93
CA MET A 67 15.31 -8.03 6.23
C MET A 67 15.81 -6.61 5.92
N HIS A 68 15.15 -5.58 6.45
CA HIS A 68 15.48 -4.17 6.26
C HIS A 68 15.53 -3.72 4.79
N ASP A 69 14.64 -4.26 3.94
CA ASP A 69 14.53 -3.83 2.55
C ASP A 69 14.14 -2.34 2.47
N PRO A 70 15.03 -1.44 2.01
CA PRO A 70 14.81 0.00 2.10
C PRO A 70 13.61 0.47 1.26
N HIS A 71 13.33 -0.19 0.13
CA HIS A 71 12.16 0.17 -0.69
C HIS A 71 10.85 -0.18 0.02
N VAL A 72 10.81 -1.33 0.70
CA VAL A 72 9.64 -1.75 1.47
C VAL A 72 9.42 -0.84 2.65
N LEU A 73 10.47 -0.60 3.46
CA LEU A 73 10.39 0.26 4.63
C LEU A 73 9.97 1.68 4.25
N PHE A 74 10.52 2.24 3.17
CA PHE A 74 10.13 3.57 2.70
C PHE A 74 8.65 3.67 2.30
N ASN A 75 8.15 2.71 1.52
CA ASN A 75 6.74 2.69 1.13
C ASN A 75 5.81 2.47 2.33
N LEU A 76 6.21 1.63 3.29
CA LEU A 76 5.47 1.42 4.53
C LEU A 76 5.35 2.71 5.34
N LEU A 77 6.42 3.50 5.45
CA LEU A 77 6.37 4.79 6.12
C LEU A 77 5.51 5.79 5.35
N LYS A 78 5.71 5.91 4.03
CA LYS A 78 4.97 6.85 3.18
C LYS A 78 3.46 6.61 3.23
N ILE A 79 3.05 5.35 3.30
CA ILE A 79 1.65 4.95 3.35
C ILE A 79 1.11 5.02 4.79
N GLY A 80 1.86 4.48 5.75
CA GLY A 80 1.40 4.22 7.11
C GLY A 80 1.59 5.36 8.10
N LEU A 81 2.51 6.31 7.87
CA LEU A 81 2.70 7.43 8.79
C LEU A 81 1.53 8.41 8.72
N LYS A 82 0.89 8.60 9.87
CA LYS A 82 -0.21 9.54 10.07
C LYS A 82 0.14 10.47 11.21
N GLN A 83 -0.29 11.71 11.11
CA GLN A 83 -0.25 12.67 12.21
C GLN A 83 -1.62 12.72 12.87
N ARG A 84 -1.64 12.79 14.20
CA ARG A 84 -2.87 13.04 14.94
C ARG A 84 -3.22 14.54 14.83
N ASP A 85 -4.44 14.81 14.41
CA ASP A 85 -5.03 16.15 14.35
C ASP A 85 -6.33 16.11 15.17
N GLY A 86 -6.19 16.41 16.47
CA GLY A 86 -7.24 16.20 17.47
C GLY A 86 -7.59 14.71 17.62
N GLU A 87 -8.83 14.34 17.31
CA GLU A 87 -9.29 12.94 17.32
C GLU A 87 -9.08 12.22 15.98
N ARG A 88 -8.63 12.94 14.94
CA ARG A 88 -8.49 12.38 13.58
C ARG A 88 -7.05 12.00 13.28
N LEU A 89 -6.90 11.01 12.42
CA LEU A 89 -5.61 10.64 11.83
C LEU A 89 -5.58 11.13 10.39
N VAL A 90 -4.63 12.02 10.10
CA VAL A 90 -4.43 12.55 8.75
C VAL A 90 -3.13 12.00 8.19
N PRO A 91 -3.05 11.76 6.87
CA PRO A 91 -1.77 11.45 6.24
C PRO A 91 -0.72 12.50 6.61
N LEU A 92 0.49 12.05 6.97
CA LEU A 92 1.57 12.96 7.32
C LEU A 92 1.94 13.81 6.09
N LYS A 93 1.55 15.09 6.09
CA LYS A 93 1.84 16.04 5.02
C LYS A 93 3.25 16.59 5.22
N ARG A 94 4.24 15.99 4.54
CA ARG A 94 5.63 16.45 4.50
C ARG A 94 6.02 16.82 3.08
N ALA A 95 7.01 17.72 2.94
CA ALA A 95 7.59 18.05 1.64
C ALA A 95 8.18 16.80 0.98
N ALA A 96 8.19 16.73 -0.36
CA ALA A 96 8.74 15.57 -1.08
C ALA A 96 10.20 15.29 -0.67
N GLU A 97 10.99 16.36 -0.49
CA GLU A 97 12.38 16.36 -0.05
C GLU A 97 12.59 15.66 1.31
N TRP A 98 11.59 15.72 2.20
CA TRP A 98 11.67 15.08 3.52
C TRP A 98 11.59 13.55 3.42
N TRP A 99 10.92 13.03 2.39
CA TRP A 99 10.88 11.60 2.16
C TRP A 99 12.21 11.11 1.55
N ASP A 100 12.87 11.92 0.73
CA ASP A 100 14.16 11.54 0.15
C ASP A 100 15.30 11.53 1.19
N ASP A 101 15.17 12.31 2.27
CA ASP A 101 16.15 12.38 3.37
C ASP A 101 15.46 12.28 4.75
N LEU A 102 15.15 11.04 5.16
CA LEU A 102 14.52 10.77 6.46
C LEU A 102 15.51 11.02 7.61
N PRO A 103 15.08 11.68 8.70
CA PRO A 103 15.95 12.01 9.83
C PRO A 103 16.31 10.80 10.72
N PHE A 104 15.99 9.58 10.29
CA PHE A 104 16.18 8.34 11.04
C PHE A 104 16.59 7.19 10.12
N SER A 105 17.39 6.26 10.65
CA SER A 105 17.81 5.06 9.93
C SER A 105 16.66 4.05 9.79
N PHE A 106 16.55 3.42 8.62
CA PHE A 106 15.59 2.34 8.40
C PHE A 106 15.85 1.12 9.29
N ALA A 107 17.10 0.76 9.53
CA ALA A 107 17.44 -0.36 10.41
C ALA A 107 17.01 -0.09 11.86
N ASP A 108 17.20 1.15 12.33
CA ASP A 108 16.87 1.54 13.71
C ASP A 108 15.35 1.70 13.93
N THR A 109 14.58 1.74 12.85
CA THR A 109 13.11 1.91 12.87
C THR A 109 12.33 0.71 12.36
N ALA A 110 13.01 -0.31 11.83
CA ALA A 110 12.40 -1.51 11.26
C ALA A 110 11.54 -2.27 12.27
N ASP A 111 11.93 -2.32 13.54
CA ASP A 111 11.15 -2.97 14.60
C ASP A 111 9.79 -2.29 14.81
N ILE A 112 9.77 -0.96 14.82
CA ILE A 112 8.54 -0.16 14.95
C ILE A 112 7.64 -0.39 13.73
N ILE A 113 8.25 -0.41 12.54
CA ILE A 113 7.54 -0.67 11.28
C ILE A 113 6.93 -2.07 11.27
N THR A 114 7.72 -3.08 11.61
CA THR A 114 7.31 -4.49 11.65
C THR A 114 6.20 -4.71 12.68
N ALA A 115 6.29 -4.07 13.85
CA ALA A 115 5.23 -4.08 14.85
C ALA A 115 3.92 -3.47 14.30
N GLY A 116 3.99 -2.31 13.62
CA GLY A 116 2.81 -1.67 13.05
C GLY A 116 2.14 -2.48 11.93
N VAL A 117 2.93 -3.11 11.06
CA VAL A 117 2.43 -4.03 10.02
C VAL A 117 1.81 -5.26 10.66
N THR A 118 2.44 -5.82 11.69
CA THR A 118 1.92 -6.98 12.43
C THR A 118 0.58 -6.64 13.04
N TRP A 119 0.43 -5.52 13.75
CA TRP A 119 -0.86 -5.14 14.31
C TRP A 119 -1.96 -4.99 13.26
N SER A 120 -1.63 -4.41 12.10
CA SER A 120 -2.58 -4.23 11.01
C SER A 120 -3.06 -5.56 10.43
N ARG A 121 -2.17 -6.56 10.38
CA ARG A 121 -2.53 -7.94 10.04
C ARG A 121 -3.51 -8.56 11.04
N TRP A 122 -3.36 -8.29 12.35
CA TRP A 122 -4.23 -8.87 13.38
C TRP A 122 -5.57 -8.13 13.51
N GLY A 123 -5.61 -6.84 13.19
CA GLY A 123 -6.82 -6.02 13.22
C GLY A 123 -7.76 -6.23 12.03
N MET A 124 -7.35 -7.01 11.02
CA MET A 124 -8.12 -7.28 9.82
C MET A 124 -8.59 -8.73 9.79
N THR A 125 -9.88 -8.96 9.60
CA THR A 125 -10.38 -10.33 9.45
C THR A 125 -10.05 -10.87 8.06
N PRO A 126 -9.94 -12.20 7.90
CA PRO A 126 -9.64 -12.80 6.59
C PRO A 126 -10.71 -12.51 5.55
N ASP A 127 -11.98 -12.49 5.98
CA ASP A 127 -13.11 -12.19 5.11
C ASP A 127 -13.09 -10.75 4.63
N GLN A 128 -12.78 -9.79 5.50
CA GLN A 128 -12.63 -8.38 5.12
C GLN A 128 -11.52 -8.20 4.08
N LEU A 129 -10.36 -8.79 4.33
CA LEU A 129 -9.26 -8.75 3.37
C LEU A 129 -9.67 -9.42 2.07
N ALA A 130 -10.36 -10.55 2.14
CA ALA A 130 -10.83 -11.28 0.98
C ALA A 130 -11.79 -10.46 0.10
N ASP A 131 -12.78 -9.83 0.70
CA ASP A 131 -13.76 -9.00 -0.01
C ASP A 131 -13.07 -7.82 -0.71
N MET A 132 -12.17 -7.14 -0.02
CA MET A 132 -11.38 -6.04 -0.59
C MET A 132 -10.55 -6.47 -1.79
N MET A 133 -9.93 -7.65 -1.74
CA MET A 133 -9.14 -8.18 -2.85
C MET A 133 -10.01 -8.53 -4.06
N ARG A 134 -11.20 -9.11 -3.83
CA ARG A 134 -12.15 -9.39 -4.92
C ARG A 134 -12.62 -8.12 -5.60
N GLU A 135 -12.92 -7.07 -4.83
CA GLU A 135 -13.28 -5.76 -5.38
C GLU A 135 -12.13 -5.17 -6.22
N GLN A 136 -10.90 -5.25 -5.73
CA GLN A 136 -9.73 -4.77 -6.47
C GLN A 136 -9.50 -5.56 -7.76
N ALA A 137 -9.64 -6.89 -7.72
CA ALA A 137 -9.53 -7.75 -8.89
C ALA A 137 -10.60 -7.42 -9.94
N ALA A 138 -11.83 -7.12 -9.52
CA ALA A 138 -12.90 -6.68 -10.40
C ALA A 138 -12.57 -5.34 -11.06
N ARG A 139 -12.12 -4.32 -10.30
CA ARG A 139 -11.73 -3.01 -10.84
C ARG A 139 -10.61 -3.13 -11.88
N VAL A 140 -9.57 -3.90 -11.58
CA VAL A 140 -8.45 -4.11 -12.51
C VAL A 140 -8.91 -4.83 -13.78
N ARG A 141 -9.84 -5.78 -13.68
CA ARG A 141 -10.42 -6.43 -14.85
C ARG A 141 -11.21 -5.43 -15.71
N ASP A 142 -12.05 -4.61 -15.10
CA ASP A 142 -12.85 -3.60 -15.80
C ASP A 142 -11.98 -2.53 -16.49
N GLU A 143 -10.87 -2.11 -15.86
CA GLU A 143 -9.92 -1.16 -16.46
C GLU A 143 -9.19 -1.77 -17.67
N VAL A 144 -8.86 -3.05 -17.62
CA VAL A 144 -8.16 -3.77 -18.70
C VAL A 144 -9.10 -4.07 -19.86
N GLU A 145 -10.34 -4.47 -19.57
CA GLU A 145 -11.36 -4.78 -20.58
C GLU A 145 -11.98 -3.49 -21.16
N GLY A 146 -12.08 -2.41 -20.37
CA GLY A 146 -12.58 -1.10 -20.78
C GLY A 146 -11.55 -0.21 -21.49
N GLY A 147 -10.26 -0.54 -21.43
CA GLY A 147 -9.17 0.20 -22.08
C GLY A 147 -9.00 -0.08 -23.59
N ALA A 148 -9.86 -0.89 -24.19
CA ALA A 148 -9.83 -1.22 -25.62
C ALA A 148 -10.77 -0.34 -26.46
N VAL A 149 -10.77 0.99 -26.28
CA VAL A 149 -11.50 1.90 -27.18
C VAL A 149 -10.72 3.21 -27.41
N GLU A 150 -10.57 3.55 -28.70
CA GLU A 150 -10.02 4.77 -29.32
C GLU A 150 -8.50 4.87 -29.51
N ASN A 151 -7.97 4.12 -30.48
CA ASN A 151 -7.01 4.74 -31.40
C ASN A 151 -7.81 5.54 -32.44
N PRO A 152 -7.67 6.87 -32.52
CA PRO A 152 -8.21 7.60 -33.67
C PRO A 152 -7.50 7.12 -34.95
N PRO A 153 -8.20 7.05 -36.09
CA PRO A 153 -7.57 6.67 -37.36
C PRO A 153 -6.44 7.67 -37.66
N MET A 154 -5.23 7.15 -37.92
CA MET A 154 -4.10 7.97 -38.35
C MET A 154 -4.53 8.78 -39.58
N ALA A 155 -4.51 10.10 -39.43
CA ALA A 155 -4.61 11.01 -40.55
C ALA A 155 -3.44 10.71 -41.51
N THR A 156 -3.77 10.21 -42.70
CA THR A 156 -2.84 10.08 -43.81
C THR A 156 -2.32 11.47 -44.16
N THR A 157 -1.10 11.77 -43.73
CA THR A 157 -0.40 12.99 -44.10
C THR A 157 0.11 12.80 -45.52
N GLU A 158 -0.49 13.52 -46.47
CA GLU A 158 0.03 13.67 -47.82
C GLU A 158 1.44 14.26 -47.74
N GLY A 159 2.43 13.53 -48.27
CA GLY A 159 3.80 14.02 -48.35
C GLY A 159 3.96 15.02 -49.50
N PRO A 160 4.76 16.09 -49.34
CA PRO A 160 5.16 16.93 -50.46
C PRO A 160 6.35 16.25 -51.17
N THR A 161 6.10 15.62 -52.32
CA THR A 161 7.20 15.28 -53.26
C THR A 161 7.56 16.50 -54.08
N SER A 162 8.62 17.19 -53.63
CA SER A 162 9.47 18.04 -54.46
C SER A 162 10.83 17.36 -54.55
N PHE A 163 11.35 17.13 -55.76
CA PHE A 163 12.74 17.43 -56.12
C PHE A 163 12.98 17.22 -57.63
N ALA A 164 13.34 18.34 -58.28
CA ALA A 164 14.28 18.56 -59.38
C ALA A 164 14.51 17.50 -60.48
N SER A 165 14.34 17.93 -61.74
CA SER A 165 15.44 18.17 -62.70
C SER A 165 14.98 19.17 -63.77
#